data_AF-A0A0H1RIE6-F1
#
_entry.id   AF-A0A0H1RIE6-F1
#
_cell.length_a   1.000
_cell.length_b   1.000
_cell.length_c   1.000
_cell.angle_alpha   90.00
_cell.angle_beta   90.00
_cell.angle_gamma   90.00
#
_symmetry.space_group_name_H-M   'P 1'
#
loop_
_entity.id
_entity.type
_entity.pdbx_description
1 polymer ?
#
loop_
_entity_poly.entity_id
_entity_poly.type
_entity_poly.pdbx_seq_one_letter_code
_entity_poly.pdbx_strand_id
1 'polypeptide(L)'
;MRSRSTAILCAALLGAASAWAELSWSQTPPDPSLAIAEPQGLPVIGKWMLTGHGLPSDWLGETYQGKVLREPINIIIIDDAAVSPEDAIARLLAAAAQAGYPVRLGHSVGYQAIIERQLYSQLPKGWDDALSNEVFELSNNHGRIFGPHRLEQSYLFTGAFSRERVDPFRWPGHRYASFNQARDDFAQRLDQDTVYKRAGGVQLDNDLPDDPEITTGDHDGRAIVLRASR
;
A
#
# COMPACT_ATOMS: atom_id res chain seq x y z
N MET A 1 -53.20 -45.46 -17.27
CA MET A 1 -53.70 -44.06 -17.37
C MET A 1 -52.70 -43.16 -16.66
N ARG A 2 -51.95 -42.35 -17.43
CA ARG A 2 -51.88 -40.87 -17.37
C ARG A 2 -51.32 -40.35 -16.02
N SER A 3 -50.27 -39.54 -15.94
CA SER A 3 -49.79 -38.51 -16.86
C SER A 3 -48.30 -38.21 -16.64
N ARG A 4 -47.63 -37.84 -17.73
CA ARG A 4 -46.32 -37.18 -17.77
C ARG A 4 -46.43 -35.78 -17.16
N SER A 5 -45.32 -35.27 -16.63
CA SER A 5 -45.05 -33.82 -16.60
C SER A 5 -43.54 -33.61 -16.58
N THR A 6 -43.01 -33.22 -17.73
CA THR A 6 -41.73 -32.53 -17.87
C THR A 6 -42.09 -31.08 -18.21
N ALA A 7 -41.59 -30.12 -17.43
CA ALA A 7 -41.47 -28.74 -17.88
C ALA A 7 -40.26 -28.10 -17.18
N ILE A 8 -39.28 -27.76 -18.01
CA ILE A 8 -38.15 -26.88 -17.75
C ILE A 8 -38.69 -25.45 -17.68
N LEU A 9 -38.21 -24.59 -16.77
CA LEU A 9 -38.04 -23.16 -17.07
C LEU A 9 -37.02 -22.47 -16.13
N CYS A 10 -35.94 -22.01 -16.76
CA CYS A 10 -35.22 -20.74 -16.64
C CYS A 10 -34.92 -20.07 -15.28
N ALA A 11 -33.61 -20.03 -15.00
CA ALA A 11 -32.78 -18.89 -14.56
C ALA A 11 -33.44 -17.65 -13.92
N ALA A 12 -32.94 -17.33 -12.71
CA ALA A 12 -32.55 -15.97 -12.36
C ALA A 12 -31.25 -16.02 -11.55
N LEU A 13 -30.15 -15.68 -12.22
CA LEU A 13 -28.94 -15.19 -11.61
C LEU A 13 -29.29 -13.87 -10.91
N LEU A 14 -29.40 -13.89 -9.59
CA LEU A 14 -29.24 -12.68 -8.79
C LEU A 14 -27.87 -12.78 -8.14
N GLY A 15 -26.93 -12.06 -8.75
CA GLY A 15 -25.60 -11.88 -8.23
C GLY A 15 -25.69 -11.35 -6.81
N ALA A 16 -25.20 -12.15 -5.86
CA ALA A 16 -24.62 -11.59 -4.65
C ALA A 16 -23.36 -10.85 -5.11
N ALA A 17 -23.54 -9.59 -5.50
CA ALA A 17 -22.45 -8.65 -5.56
C ALA A 17 -21.77 -8.71 -4.18
N SER A 18 -20.50 -9.07 -4.20
CA SER A 18 -19.60 -9.12 -3.07
C SER A 18 -19.51 -7.75 -2.41
N ALA A 19 -20.43 -7.48 -1.49
CA ALA A 19 -20.31 -6.41 -0.50
C ALA A 19 -19.41 -6.91 0.63
N TRP A 20 -18.11 -7.05 0.35
CA TRP A 20 -17.08 -7.25 1.36
C TRP A 20 -16.22 -6.00 1.41
N ALA A 21 -16.81 -4.91 1.89
CA ALA A 21 -16.09 -3.69 2.21
C ALA A 21 -16.95 -2.87 3.16
N GLU A 22 -17.27 -3.37 4.36
CA GLU A 22 -17.86 -2.51 5.40
C GLU A 22 -17.65 -3.10 6.80
N LEU A 23 -16.43 -2.88 7.29
CA LEU A 23 -16.13 -2.51 8.68
C LEU A 23 -14.68 -1.96 8.70
N SER A 24 -14.41 -0.95 7.87
CA SER A 24 -13.20 -0.14 8.03
C SER A 24 -13.48 0.88 9.13
N TRP A 25 -12.73 0.83 10.21
CA TRP A 25 -12.62 1.86 11.24
C TRP A 25 -11.69 2.99 10.78
N SER A 26 -11.79 3.37 9.51
CA SER A 26 -11.04 4.49 8.96
C SER A 26 -11.48 5.77 9.65
N GLN A 27 -10.65 6.30 10.55
CA GLN A 27 -10.93 7.53 11.28
C GLN A 27 -10.09 8.68 10.73
N THR A 28 -10.75 9.81 10.48
CA THR A 28 -10.07 11.07 10.17
C THR A 28 -9.17 11.47 11.35
N PRO A 29 -7.91 11.85 11.12
CA PRO A 29 -7.09 12.42 12.19
C PRO A 29 -7.79 13.65 12.80
N PRO A 30 -7.76 13.82 14.13
CA PRO A 30 -8.40 14.95 14.79
C PRO A 30 -7.76 16.30 14.40
N ASP A 31 -6.51 16.28 13.94
CA ASP A 31 -5.80 17.42 13.37
C ASP A 31 -5.29 17.09 11.96
N PRO A 32 -5.70 17.83 10.91
CA PRO A 32 -5.19 17.69 9.55
C PRO A 32 -3.66 17.79 9.42
N SER A 33 -2.98 18.47 10.34
CA SER A 33 -1.51 18.53 10.38
C SER A 33 -0.89 17.16 10.66
N LEU A 34 -1.58 16.29 11.41
CA LEU A 34 -1.17 14.91 11.67
C LEU A 34 -1.34 14.00 10.44
N ALA A 35 -1.91 14.51 9.34
CA ALA A 35 -2.01 13.76 8.09
C ALA A 35 -0.77 13.94 7.19
N ILE A 36 0.08 14.95 7.47
CA ILE A 36 1.22 15.31 6.61
C ILE A 36 2.51 15.52 7.41
N ALA A 37 3.65 15.37 6.74
CA ALA A 37 4.97 15.70 7.23
C ALA A 37 5.66 16.66 6.26
N GLU A 38 6.56 17.50 6.77
CA GLU A 38 7.36 18.46 6.00
C GLU A 38 8.86 18.12 6.09
N PRO A 39 9.28 16.97 5.53
CA PRO A 39 10.67 16.55 5.57
C PRO A 39 11.61 17.51 4.83
N GLN A 40 12.76 17.83 5.43
CA GLN A 40 13.76 18.71 4.80
C GLN A 40 14.21 18.18 3.44
N GLY A 41 14.15 19.03 2.41
CA GLY A 41 14.62 18.71 1.06
C GLY A 41 13.65 17.85 0.23
N LEU A 42 12.43 17.65 0.71
CA LEU A 42 11.35 16.93 0.04
C LEU A 42 10.07 17.79 0.06
N PRO A 43 9.12 17.56 -0.86
CA PRO A 43 7.80 18.17 -0.78
C PRO A 43 7.04 17.69 0.47
N VAL A 44 5.86 18.27 0.72
CA VAL A 44 4.97 17.77 1.78
C VAL A 44 4.59 16.33 1.48
N ILE A 45 4.75 15.42 2.46
CA ILE A 45 4.43 14.00 2.31
C ILE A 45 3.27 13.63 3.23
N GLY A 46 2.26 12.92 2.70
CA GLY A 46 1.22 12.30 3.53
C GLY A 46 1.80 11.22 4.43
N LYS A 47 1.38 11.18 5.70
CA LYS A 47 1.85 10.18 6.66
C LYS A 47 1.26 8.78 6.44
N TRP A 48 0.09 8.71 5.80
CA TRP A 48 -0.76 7.52 5.76
C TRP A 48 -1.10 7.10 4.34
N MET A 49 -1.24 5.78 4.12
CA MET A 49 -2.03 5.30 3.01
C MET A 49 -3.51 5.59 3.30
N LEU A 50 -4.22 6.12 2.31
CA LEU A 50 -5.61 6.52 2.39
C LEU A 50 -6.50 5.58 1.58
N THR A 51 -7.73 5.38 2.02
CA THR A 51 -8.78 4.70 1.26
C THR A 51 -9.23 5.54 0.05
N GLY A 52 -10.10 4.98 -0.78
CA GLY A 52 -10.75 5.70 -1.88
C GLY A 52 -11.56 6.93 -1.42
N HIS A 53 -11.95 6.97 -0.15
CA HIS A 53 -12.68 8.08 0.47
C HIS A 53 -11.76 9.12 1.14
N GLY A 54 -10.43 8.95 1.03
CA GLY A 54 -9.46 9.87 1.62
C GLY A 54 -9.28 9.73 3.13
N LEU A 55 -9.83 8.68 3.73
CA LEU A 55 -9.61 8.37 5.14
C LEU A 55 -8.36 7.50 5.28
N PRO A 56 -7.57 7.64 6.35
CA PRO A 56 -6.44 6.75 6.56
C PRO A 56 -6.87 5.29 6.68
N SER A 57 -6.17 4.43 5.95
CA SER A 57 -6.42 2.98 5.90
C SER A 57 -6.03 2.27 7.19
N ASP A 58 -6.76 1.21 7.49
CA ASP A 58 -6.73 0.50 8.76
C ASP A 58 -6.43 -1.00 8.61
N TRP A 59 -5.71 -1.39 7.55
CA TRP A 59 -5.34 -2.79 7.27
C TRP A 59 -6.56 -3.73 7.30
N LEU A 60 -7.63 -3.36 6.59
CA LEU A 60 -8.89 -4.11 6.54
C LEU A 60 -9.56 -4.30 7.92
N GLY A 61 -9.38 -3.32 8.81
CA GLY A 61 -9.93 -3.34 10.17
C GLY A 61 -9.13 -4.19 11.17
N GLU A 62 -7.87 -4.52 10.88
CA GLU A 62 -7.05 -5.33 11.78
C GLU A 62 -6.82 -4.63 13.12
N THR A 63 -6.92 -5.44 14.18
CA THR A 63 -6.57 -5.02 15.53
C THR A 63 -5.24 -5.65 15.94
N TYR A 64 -4.26 -4.81 16.27
CA TYR A 64 -2.96 -5.24 16.78
C TYR A 64 -2.79 -4.79 18.22
N GLN A 65 -2.56 -5.74 19.13
CA GLN A 65 -2.44 -5.48 20.57
C GLN A 65 -3.59 -4.66 21.17
N GLY A 66 -4.82 -4.88 20.67
CA GLY A 66 -6.03 -4.19 21.14
C GLY A 66 -6.28 -2.81 20.53
N LYS A 67 -5.45 -2.38 19.57
CA LYS A 67 -5.56 -1.08 18.87
C LYS A 67 -5.80 -1.27 17.38
N VAL A 68 -6.49 -0.33 16.73
CA VAL A 68 -6.71 -0.31 15.27
C VAL A 68 -5.37 -0.06 14.58
N LEU A 69 -5.03 -0.92 13.62
CA LEU A 69 -3.77 -0.83 12.89
C LEU A 69 -3.86 0.19 11.76
N ARG A 70 -3.07 1.26 11.81
CA ARG A 70 -2.98 2.30 10.79
C ARG A 70 -1.83 2.01 9.82
N GLU A 71 -2.05 2.16 8.52
CA GLU A 71 -1.02 1.87 7.50
C GLU A 71 -0.17 3.12 7.16
N PRO A 72 1.13 3.14 7.53
CA PRO A 72 2.02 4.27 7.31
C PRO A 72 2.62 4.29 5.92
N ILE A 73 2.87 5.49 5.40
CA ILE A 73 3.85 5.69 4.31
C ILE A 73 5.25 5.43 4.88
N ASN A 74 5.98 4.51 4.27
CA ASN A 74 7.26 4.03 4.80
C ASN A 74 8.36 3.90 3.73
N ILE A 75 8.07 4.23 2.48
CA ILE A 75 9.04 4.31 1.38
C ILE A 75 8.88 5.65 0.65
N ILE A 76 9.99 6.25 0.24
CA ILE A 76 10.06 7.38 -0.70
C ILE A 76 11.02 6.99 -1.82
N ILE A 77 10.64 7.23 -3.07
CA ILE A 77 11.45 6.90 -4.24
C ILE A 77 11.58 8.13 -5.12
N ILE A 78 12.79 8.43 -5.58
CA ILE A 78 13.07 9.55 -6.48
C ILE A 78 13.75 9.00 -7.74
N ASP A 79 13.21 9.28 -8.91
CA ASP A 79 13.81 8.94 -10.20
C ASP A 79 14.25 10.23 -10.93
N ASP A 80 15.56 10.48 -10.98
CA ASP A 80 16.17 11.59 -11.71
C ASP A 80 16.45 11.28 -13.19
N ALA A 81 16.38 9.99 -13.55
CA ALA A 81 16.69 9.48 -14.87
C ALA A 81 15.46 9.38 -15.76
N ALA A 82 14.27 9.29 -15.16
CA ALA A 82 13.02 9.26 -15.90
C ALA A 82 12.77 10.57 -16.66
N VAL A 83 12.34 10.45 -17.92
CA VAL A 83 12.12 11.58 -18.83
C VAL A 83 10.65 12.00 -18.95
N SER A 84 9.73 11.16 -18.45
CA SER A 84 8.29 11.44 -18.39
C SER A 84 7.66 10.73 -17.17
N PRO A 85 6.42 11.11 -16.77
CA PRO A 85 5.69 10.39 -15.74
C PRO A 85 5.49 8.90 -16.06
N GLU A 86 5.17 8.59 -17.31
CA GLU A 86 4.94 7.22 -17.79
C GLU A 86 6.23 6.41 -17.76
N ASP A 87 7.35 7.02 -18.14
CA ASP A 87 8.68 6.43 -18.05
C ASP A 87 9.06 6.16 -16.59
N ALA A 88 8.83 7.10 -15.67
CA ALA A 88 9.08 6.91 -14.24
C ALA A 88 8.29 5.72 -13.68
N ILE A 89 7.00 5.59 -14.05
CA ILE A 89 6.16 4.45 -13.65
C ILE A 89 6.73 3.15 -14.21
N ALA A 90 7.01 3.11 -15.52
CA ALA A 90 7.51 1.91 -16.19
C ALA A 90 8.84 1.45 -15.59
N ARG A 91 9.77 2.39 -15.35
CA ARG A 91 11.06 2.13 -14.72
C ARG A 91 10.92 1.59 -13.31
N LEU A 92 10.06 2.20 -12.49
CA LEU A 92 9.82 1.73 -11.12
C LEU A 92 9.18 0.34 -11.09
N LEU A 93 8.15 0.08 -11.89
CA LEU A 93 7.49 -1.23 -11.93
C LEU A 93 8.42 -2.31 -12.46
N ALA A 94 9.25 -2.01 -13.47
CA ALA A 94 10.26 -2.93 -13.97
C ALA A 94 11.32 -3.24 -12.91
N ALA A 95 11.80 -2.22 -12.18
CA ALA A 95 12.74 -2.39 -11.09
C ALA A 95 12.15 -3.20 -9.93
N ALA A 96 10.91 -2.93 -9.53
CA ALA A 96 10.21 -3.70 -8.50
C ALA A 96 10.09 -5.17 -8.90
N ALA A 97 9.68 -5.46 -10.14
CA ALA A 97 9.61 -6.83 -10.66
C ALA A 97 10.98 -7.52 -10.67
N GLN A 98 12.03 -6.81 -11.11
CA GLN A 98 13.41 -7.30 -11.08
C GLN A 98 13.90 -7.62 -9.66
N ALA A 99 13.52 -6.80 -8.68
CA ALA A 99 13.81 -6.98 -7.26
C ALA A 99 12.93 -8.07 -6.59
N GLY A 100 12.13 -8.81 -7.37
CA GLY A 100 11.28 -9.89 -6.86
C GLY A 100 9.94 -9.43 -6.30
N TYR A 101 9.51 -8.20 -6.56
CA TYR A 101 8.20 -7.65 -6.23
C TYR A 101 7.37 -7.38 -7.49
N PRO A 102 7.00 -8.43 -8.27
CA PRO A 102 6.10 -8.24 -9.40
C PRO A 102 4.70 -7.82 -8.92
N VAL A 103 3.89 -7.36 -9.87
CA VAL A 103 2.46 -7.17 -9.65
C VAL A 103 1.80 -8.53 -9.43
N ARG A 104 1.05 -8.68 -8.34
CA ARG A 104 0.31 -9.90 -7.98
C ARG A 104 -1.12 -9.58 -7.56
N LEU A 105 -2.01 -10.49 -7.94
CA LEU A 105 -3.43 -10.50 -7.55
C LEU A 105 -3.60 -10.95 -6.07
N GLY A 106 -4.81 -10.85 -5.52
CA GLY A 106 -5.16 -11.28 -4.17
C GLY A 106 -5.14 -10.16 -3.12
N HIS A 107 -4.92 -8.91 -3.52
CA HIS A 107 -4.65 -7.80 -2.61
C HIS A 107 -5.61 -6.63 -2.81
N SER A 108 -6.13 -6.08 -1.71
CA SER A 108 -7.03 -4.91 -1.73
C SER A 108 -6.46 -3.74 -2.55
N VAL A 109 -7.39 -2.98 -3.16
CA VAL A 109 -7.10 -1.84 -4.05
C VAL A 109 -7.94 -0.61 -3.73
N GLY A 110 -7.71 0.46 -4.49
CA GLY A 110 -8.47 1.71 -4.40
C GLY A 110 -7.84 2.72 -3.44
N TYR A 111 -6.57 2.51 -3.06
CA TYR A 111 -5.86 3.37 -2.13
C TYR A 111 -5.28 4.61 -2.81
N GLN A 112 -4.98 5.60 -1.99
CA GLN A 112 -4.38 6.88 -2.36
C GLN A 112 -3.32 7.30 -1.34
N ALA A 113 -2.44 8.23 -1.71
CA ALA A 113 -1.58 8.94 -0.76
C ALA A 113 -1.41 10.41 -1.17
N ILE A 114 -0.96 11.22 -0.22
CA ILE A 114 -0.74 12.65 -0.44
C ILE A 114 0.74 12.91 -0.77
N ILE A 115 0.99 13.65 -1.85
CA ILE A 115 2.30 14.25 -2.16
C ILE A 115 2.05 15.70 -2.58
N GLU A 116 2.74 16.65 -1.95
CA GLU A 116 2.57 18.09 -2.17
C GLU A 116 1.08 18.51 -2.13
N ARG A 117 0.37 18.00 -1.10
CA ARG A 117 -1.07 18.25 -0.87
C ARG A 117 -2.00 17.78 -2.00
N GLN A 118 -1.51 16.97 -2.93
CA GLN A 118 -2.29 16.34 -4.00
C GLN A 118 -2.44 14.85 -3.74
N LEU A 119 -3.60 14.29 -4.12
CA LEU A 119 -3.87 12.87 -4.02
C LEU A 119 -3.34 12.13 -5.24
N TYR A 120 -2.63 11.04 -4.98
CA TYR A 120 -2.15 10.11 -5.99
C TYR A 120 -2.76 8.75 -5.75
N SER A 121 -3.47 8.22 -6.75
CA SER A 121 -4.00 6.85 -6.72
C SER A 121 -2.88 5.81 -6.73
N GLN A 122 -3.16 4.65 -6.19
CA GLN A 122 -2.20 3.55 -6.15
C GLN A 122 -1.70 3.12 -7.54
N LEU A 123 -0.46 2.64 -7.53
CA LEU A 123 0.19 1.79 -8.51
C LEU A 123 0.56 0.48 -7.80
N PRO A 124 0.45 -0.67 -8.46
CA PRO A 124 -0.13 -0.89 -9.80
C PRO A 124 -1.64 -0.58 -9.90
N LYS A 125 -2.11 -0.33 -11.14
CA LYS A 125 -3.53 -0.11 -11.47
C LYS A 125 -4.13 -1.41 -11.98
N GLY A 126 -4.83 -2.13 -11.10
CA GLY A 126 -5.58 -3.33 -11.42
C GLY A 126 -6.71 -3.55 -10.42
N TRP A 127 -7.48 -4.62 -10.60
CA TRP A 127 -8.63 -4.90 -9.75
C TRP A 127 -8.24 -5.41 -8.36
N ASP A 128 -7.12 -6.14 -8.25
CA ASP A 128 -6.73 -6.81 -7.01
C ASP A 128 -5.20 -6.85 -6.84
N ASP A 129 -4.55 -5.81 -7.37
CA ASP A 129 -3.11 -5.79 -7.60
C ASP A 129 -2.33 -5.07 -6.49
N ALA A 130 -1.24 -5.70 -6.05
CA ALA A 130 -0.17 -5.10 -5.25
C ALA A 130 1.21 -5.51 -5.76
N LEU A 131 2.25 -4.78 -5.36
CA LEU A 131 3.62 -5.29 -5.47
C LEU A 131 3.83 -6.28 -4.32
N SER A 132 4.19 -7.53 -4.62
CA SER A 132 4.36 -8.55 -3.57
C SER A 132 5.45 -9.56 -3.89
N ASN A 133 6.24 -9.90 -2.86
CA ASN A 133 7.36 -10.83 -3.01
C ASN A 133 6.97 -12.31 -3.02
N GLU A 134 5.73 -12.63 -2.65
CA GLU A 134 5.18 -13.97 -2.70
C GLU A 134 3.70 -13.95 -3.10
N VAL A 135 3.13 -15.12 -3.41
CA VAL A 135 1.68 -15.23 -3.66
C VAL A 135 0.87 -14.97 -2.38
N PHE A 136 -0.36 -14.49 -2.55
CA PHE A 136 -1.22 -14.09 -1.43
C PHE A 136 -1.42 -15.23 -0.43
N GLU A 137 -1.53 -16.49 -0.85
CA GLU A 137 -1.75 -17.64 0.04
C GLU A 137 -0.58 -17.96 0.98
N LEU A 138 0.55 -17.28 0.83
CA LEU A 138 1.76 -17.42 1.65
C LEU A 138 2.03 -16.14 2.45
N SER A 139 2.88 -16.26 3.48
CA SER A 139 3.32 -15.08 4.24
C SER A 139 4.23 -14.21 3.39
N ASN A 140 3.73 -13.07 2.93
CA ASN A 140 4.40 -12.21 1.97
C ASN A 140 4.63 -10.80 2.53
N ASN A 141 5.58 -10.09 1.92
CA ASN A 141 5.67 -8.65 2.01
C ASN A 141 5.00 -8.08 0.78
N HIS A 142 4.12 -7.11 0.96
CA HIS A 142 3.47 -6.46 -0.15
C HIS A 142 3.31 -4.97 0.11
N GLY A 143 3.08 -4.19 -0.93
CA GLY A 143 2.87 -2.77 -0.79
C GLY A 143 2.30 -2.09 -2.02
N ARG A 144 1.84 -0.87 -1.81
CA ARG A 144 1.30 0.01 -2.85
C ARG A 144 2.23 1.21 -2.99
N ILE A 145 2.34 1.70 -4.22
CA ILE A 145 3.11 2.89 -4.57
C ILE A 145 2.14 3.99 -5.01
N PHE A 146 2.48 5.25 -4.76
CA PHE A 146 1.69 6.41 -5.12
C PHE A 146 2.60 7.44 -5.80
N GLY A 147 2.11 8.05 -6.88
CA GLY A 147 2.89 8.94 -7.73
C GLY A 147 2.72 8.59 -9.21
N PRO A 148 3.59 9.12 -10.09
CA PRO A 148 4.69 10.03 -9.78
C PRO A 148 4.21 11.47 -9.56
N HIS A 149 4.75 12.11 -8.54
CA HIS A 149 4.72 13.57 -8.40
C HIS A 149 5.93 14.16 -9.13
N ARG A 150 5.71 15.19 -9.95
CA ARG A 150 6.81 15.84 -10.68
C ARG A 150 7.52 16.85 -9.79
N LEU A 151 8.80 16.60 -9.56
CA LEU A 151 9.75 17.61 -9.08
C LEU A 151 10.37 18.36 -10.28
N GLU A 152 11.25 19.32 -10.04
CA GLU A 152 11.85 20.13 -11.12
C GLU A 152 12.42 19.27 -12.27
N GLN A 153 13.27 18.29 -11.93
CA GLN A 153 13.96 17.43 -12.89
C GLN A 153 13.85 15.92 -12.57
N SER A 154 12.95 15.57 -11.65
CA SER A 154 12.83 14.21 -11.11
C SER A 154 11.37 13.85 -10.86
N TYR A 155 11.11 12.57 -10.64
CA TYR A 155 9.80 12.08 -10.25
C TYR A 155 9.86 11.43 -8.87
N LEU A 156 8.93 11.82 -8.00
CA LEU A 156 8.83 11.29 -6.64
C LEU A 156 7.64 10.34 -6.52
N PHE A 157 7.86 9.23 -5.83
CA PHE A 157 6.82 8.32 -5.39
C PHE A 157 6.89 8.14 -3.88
N THR A 158 5.76 7.78 -3.28
CA THR A 158 5.67 7.29 -1.90
C THR A 158 5.16 5.85 -1.90
N GLY A 159 5.48 5.08 -0.88
CA GLY A 159 5.02 3.69 -0.77
C GLY A 159 4.59 3.34 0.66
N ALA A 160 3.62 2.44 0.75
CA ALA A 160 3.20 1.80 2.00
C ALA A 160 3.35 0.28 1.84
N PHE A 161 4.28 -0.30 2.59
CA PHE A 161 4.58 -1.73 2.57
C PHE A 161 4.30 -2.36 3.93
N SER A 162 3.65 -3.52 3.92
CA SER A 162 3.36 -4.30 5.10
C SER A 162 3.64 -5.78 4.86
N ARG A 163 3.96 -6.49 5.93
CA ARG A 163 4.12 -7.93 5.94
C ARG A 163 2.87 -8.54 6.53
N GLU A 164 2.37 -9.55 5.84
CA GLU A 164 1.34 -10.44 6.36
C GLU A 164 1.87 -11.82 6.69
N ARG A 165 1.18 -12.47 7.62
CA ARG A 165 1.37 -13.87 7.97
C ARG A 165 0.05 -14.61 7.78
N VAL A 166 0.12 -15.74 7.08
CA VAL A 166 -1.03 -16.64 6.91
C VAL A 166 -1.51 -17.12 8.27
N ASP A 167 -2.82 -17.06 8.47
CA ASP A 167 -3.54 -17.62 9.61
C ASP A 167 -4.78 -18.38 9.08
N PRO A 168 -4.71 -19.72 9.02
CA PRO A 168 -5.76 -20.54 8.43
C PRO A 168 -7.05 -20.58 9.26
N PHE A 169 -7.08 -19.96 10.45
CA PHE A 169 -8.22 -20.00 11.37
C PHE A 169 -9.02 -18.69 11.40
N ARG A 170 -8.77 -17.75 10.49
CA ARG A 170 -9.48 -16.46 10.40
C ARG A 170 -9.82 -16.07 8.97
N TRP A 171 -10.67 -15.05 8.85
CA TRP A 171 -11.01 -14.40 7.59
C TRP A 171 -10.79 -12.87 7.72
N PRO A 172 -10.06 -12.21 6.78
CA PRO A 172 -9.22 -12.83 5.75
C PRO A 172 -8.10 -13.64 6.41
N GLY A 173 -7.62 -14.67 5.70
CA GLY A 173 -6.66 -15.67 6.21
C GLY A 173 -5.24 -15.15 6.49
N HIS A 174 -5.08 -13.85 6.72
CA HIS A 174 -3.82 -13.13 6.85
C HIS A 174 -3.89 -12.20 8.06
N ARG A 175 -2.83 -12.18 8.88
CA ARG A 175 -2.63 -11.20 9.96
C ARG A 175 -1.52 -10.24 9.59
N TYR A 176 -1.61 -9.03 10.13
CA TYR A 176 -0.47 -8.15 10.17
C TYR A 176 0.70 -8.82 10.91
N ALA A 177 1.90 -8.64 10.37
CA ALA A 177 3.13 -9.11 11.00
C ALA A 177 4.14 -7.99 11.26
N SER A 178 4.39 -7.11 10.29
CA SER A 178 5.42 -6.04 10.42
C SER A 178 5.34 -5.04 9.26
N PHE A 179 5.47 -3.74 9.54
CA PHE A 179 5.72 -2.73 8.51
C PHE A 179 7.22 -2.60 8.22
N ASN A 180 8.07 -2.63 9.26
CA ASN A 180 9.51 -2.45 9.08
C ASN A 180 10.14 -3.57 8.24
N GLN A 181 9.76 -4.83 8.47
CA GLN A 181 10.30 -5.96 7.70
C GLN A 181 9.96 -5.84 6.22
N ALA A 182 8.74 -5.43 5.87
CA ALA A 182 8.33 -5.26 4.49
C ALA A 182 9.02 -4.06 3.83
N ARG A 183 9.10 -2.93 4.55
CA ARG A 183 9.83 -1.74 4.13
C ARG A 183 11.31 -2.05 3.85
N ASP A 184 11.97 -2.69 4.80
CA ASP A 184 13.41 -2.94 4.76
C ASP A 184 13.75 -3.98 3.68
N ASP A 185 12.96 -5.06 3.53
CA ASP A 185 13.15 -6.04 2.46
C ASP A 185 12.93 -5.42 1.06
N PHE A 186 11.86 -4.64 0.86
CA PHE A 186 11.62 -3.96 -0.41
C PHE A 186 12.78 -3.00 -0.74
N ALA A 187 13.16 -2.14 0.20
CA ALA A 187 14.24 -1.18 -0.03
C ALA A 187 15.60 -1.84 -0.27
N GLN A 188 15.92 -2.90 0.48
CA GLN A 188 17.16 -3.64 0.32
C GLN A 188 17.24 -4.29 -1.06
N ARG A 189 16.16 -4.93 -1.54
CA ARG A 189 16.18 -5.58 -2.85
C ARG A 189 16.26 -4.60 -4.01
N LEU A 190 15.54 -3.47 -3.92
CA LEU A 190 15.69 -2.39 -4.91
C LEU A 190 17.15 -1.90 -4.95
N ASP A 191 17.76 -1.65 -3.79
CA ASP A 191 19.16 -1.21 -3.66
C ASP A 191 20.17 -2.22 -4.24
N GLN A 192 19.96 -3.50 -3.98
CA GLN A 192 20.88 -4.56 -4.42
C GLN A 192 20.74 -4.88 -5.91
N ASP A 193 19.50 -4.96 -6.40
CA ASP A 193 19.22 -5.62 -7.67
C ASP A 193 18.91 -4.65 -8.81
N THR A 194 18.80 -3.33 -8.55
CA THR A 194 18.30 -2.36 -9.54
C THR A 194 19.10 -1.05 -9.57
N VAL A 195 18.63 -0.10 -10.39
CA VAL A 195 19.17 1.27 -10.48
C VAL A 195 18.82 2.16 -9.29
N TYR A 196 17.80 1.80 -8.50
CA TYR A 196 17.38 2.58 -7.34
C TYR A 196 18.28 2.27 -6.15
N LYS A 197 19.02 3.24 -5.65
CA LYS A 197 19.95 3.07 -4.53
C LYS A 197 19.47 3.75 -3.26
N ARG A 198 19.80 3.18 -2.11
CA ARG A 198 19.44 3.74 -0.80
C ARG A 198 20.15 5.08 -0.61
N ALA A 199 19.37 6.15 -0.47
CA ALA A 199 19.86 7.50 -0.28
C ALA A 199 19.77 7.97 1.18
N GLY A 200 19.14 7.19 2.06
CA GLY A 200 19.02 7.47 3.48
C GLY A 200 17.65 7.11 4.04
N GLY A 201 17.29 7.74 5.15
CA GLY A 201 15.95 7.69 5.73
C GLY A 201 15.51 9.09 6.15
N VAL A 202 14.21 9.31 6.18
CA VAL A 202 13.62 10.57 6.58
C VAL A 202 12.51 10.36 7.60
N GLN A 203 12.47 11.23 8.60
CA GLN A 203 11.44 11.19 9.63
C GLN A 203 10.12 11.74 9.07
N LEU A 204 9.04 10.99 9.24
CA LEU A 204 7.68 11.40 8.89
C LEU A 204 6.78 11.53 10.14
N ASP A 205 7.30 11.17 11.33
CA ASP A 205 6.58 11.20 12.61
C ASP A 205 5.21 10.52 12.49
N ASN A 206 5.24 9.35 11.87
CA ASN A 206 4.08 8.50 11.61
C ASN A 206 4.17 7.18 12.37
N ASP A 207 4.91 7.16 13.48
CA ASP A 207 4.74 6.23 14.59
C ASP A 207 3.70 6.77 15.57
N LEU A 208 2.86 5.90 16.12
CA LEU A 208 1.80 6.27 17.07
C LEU A 208 2.03 5.61 18.45
N PRO A 209 3.12 5.95 19.17
CA PRO A 209 3.45 5.29 20.44
C PRO A 209 2.47 5.61 21.56
N ASP A 210 1.96 6.85 21.60
CA ASP A 210 1.16 7.37 22.71
C ASP A 210 -0.36 7.34 22.45
N ASP A 211 -0.79 6.87 21.27
CA ASP A 211 -2.22 6.80 20.93
C ASP A 211 -2.86 5.56 21.61
N PRO A 212 -3.93 5.72 22.41
CA PRO A 212 -4.55 4.61 23.12
C PRO A 212 -5.42 3.69 22.24
N GLU A 213 -5.89 4.16 21.08
CA GLU A 213 -6.87 3.46 20.24
C GLU A 213 -6.27 2.99 18.90
N ILE A 214 -5.23 3.66 18.42
CA ILE A 214 -4.62 3.44 17.11
C ILE A 214 -3.14 3.06 17.31
N THR A 215 -2.63 2.19 16.44
CA THR A 215 -1.20 1.83 16.41
C THR A 215 -0.70 1.71 14.99
N THR A 216 0.59 1.94 14.79
CA THR A 216 1.31 1.60 13.56
C THR A 216 2.17 0.36 13.75
N GLY A 217 1.80 -0.50 14.70
CA GLY A 217 2.50 -1.75 15.00
C GLY A 217 3.97 -1.51 15.34
N ASP A 218 4.87 -2.11 14.56
CA ASP A 218 6.32 -1.97 14.73
C ASP A 218 6.94 -0.78 13.98
N HIS A 219 6.18 0.00 13.22
CA HIS A 219 6.70 1.10 12.41
C HIS A 219 7.38 2.17 13.28
N ASP A 220 8.55 2.64 12.84
CA ASP A 220 9.47 3.50 13.59
C ASP A 220 9.40 5.00 13.22
N GLY A 221 8.33 5.40 12.52
CA GLY A 221 8.06 6.80 12.17
C GLY A 221 8.88 7.34 10.99
N ARG A 222 9.65 6.50 10.29
CA ARG A 222 10.49 6.92 9.16
C ARG A 222 10.14 6.24 7.84
N ALA A 223 10.43 6.93 6.76
CA ALA A 223 10.51 6.33 5.43
C ALA A 223 11.97 6.11 4.99
N ILE A 224 12.23 5.02 4.27
CA ILE A 224 13.50 4.85 3.55
C ILE A 224 13.41 5.60 2.22
N VAL A 225 14.47 6.34 1.89
CA VAL A 225 14.60 7.04 0.60
C VAL A 225 15.45 6.21 -0.35
N LEU A 226 14.90 5.93 -1.53
CA LEU A 226 15.59 5.30 -2.67
C LEU A 226 15.70 6.31 -3.81
N ARG A 227 16.83 6.31 -4.52
CA ARG A 227 17.07 7.25 -5.62
C ARG A 227 17.71 6.56 -6.81
N ALA A 228 17.11 6.73 -7.99
CA ALA A 228 17.75 6.41 -9.27
C ALA A 228 18.35 7.70 -9.85
N SER A 229 19.67 7.75 -9.97
CA SER A 229 20.39 8.85 -10.61
C SER A 229 20.53 8.62 -12.11
N ARG A 230 20.80 9.69 -12.85
CA ARG A 230 21.11 9.66 -14.28
C ARG A 230 22.36 8.85 -14.60
#